data_AF-A0AAW2Q211-F1
#
_entry.id   AF-A0AAW2Q211-F1
#
_cell.length_a   1.000
_cell.length_b   1.000
_cell.length_c   1.000
_cell.angle_alpha   90.00
_cell.angle_beta   90.00
_cell.angle_gamma   90.00
#
_symmetry.space_group_name_H-M   'P 1'
#
loop_
_entity.id
_entity.type
_entity.pdbx_description
1 polymer ?
#
loop_
_entity_poly.entity_id
_entity_poly.type
_entity_poly.pdbx_seq_one_letter_code
_entity_poly.pdbx_strand_id
1 'polypeptide(L)'
;MPTKRYPHAHKEIMAVMISGMLQEWIIHPSTSPFSSPVLLVTKKDRSLRFCVDYHALKSITVKDHFPIRVVDEILDELHRAAILTKLDLKAAYHQVHVASEDVHKTTCRIIDDHFEFLAILFSLFNASSTFQVIMNNNFCPLLGRYVSVVFDI
;
A
#
# COMPACT_ATOMS: atom_id res chain seq x y z
N MET A 1 -5.72 21.82 -11.56
CA MET A 1 -6.49 21.66 -10.31
C MET A 1 -5.77 22.34 -9.15
N PRO A 2 -6.46 23.10 -8.27
CA PRO A 2 -5.82 23.89 -7.22
C PRO A 2 -5.04 23.02 -6.22
N THR A 3 -3.94 23.55 -5.71
CA THR A 3 -3.09 22.90 -4.70
C THR A 3 -3.72 23.04 -3.31
N LYS A 4 -3.76 21.94 -2.55
CA LYS A 4 -4.30 21.95 -1.19
C LYS A 4 -3.35 22.77 -0.31
N ARG A 5 -3.88 23.77 0.41
CA ARG A 5 -3.09 24.57 1.35
C ARG A 5 -2.89 23.80 2.65
N TYR A 6 -1.64 23.64 3.05
CA TYR A 6 -1.26 23.05 4.35
C TYR A 6 -0.81 24.13 5.33
N PRO A 7 -1.16 24.01 6.63
CA PRO A 7 -0.52 24.76 7.70
C PRO A 7 1.01 24.61 7.67
N HIS A 8 1.75 25.63 8.10
CA HIS A 8 3.23 25.62 8.03
C HIS A 8 3.86 24.39 8.70
N ALA A 9 3.39 24.04 9.90
CA ALA A 9 3.86 22.87 10.65
C ALA A 9 3.68 21.55 9.88
N HIS A 10 2.61 21.41 9.08
CA HIS A 10 2.39 20.23 8.26
C HIS A 10 3.38 20.14 7.09
N LYS A 11 3.86 21.28 6.56
CA LYS A 11 4.84 21.30 5.48
C LYS A 11 6.19 20.74 5.91
N GLU A 12 6.65 21.15 7.09
CA GLU A 12 7.91 20.66 7.67
C GLU A 12 7.85 19.14 7.91
N ILE A 13 6.73 18.66 8.47
CA ILE A 13 6.53 17.23 8.72
C ILE A 13 6.51 16.44 7.40
N MET A 14 5.85 16.96 6.37
CA MET A 14 5.85 16.33 5.05
C MET A 14 7.25 16.26 4.46
N ALA A 15 8.05 17.33 4.56
CA ALA A 15 9.42 17.35 4.07
C ALA A 15 10.29 16.27 4.75
N VAL A 16 10.14 16.09 6.06
CA VAL A 16 10.84 15.02 6.80
C VAL A 16 10.40 13.63 6.32
N MET A 17 9.10 13.39 6.16
CA MET A 17 8.57 12.11 5.67
C MET A 17 9.06 11.79 4.24
N ILE A 18 9.06 12.78 3.34
CA ILE A 18 9.55 12.64 1.96
C ILE A 18 11.03 12.30 1.94
N SER A 19 11.83 13.02 2.72
CA SER A 19 13.28 12.77 2.81
C SER A 19 13.58 11.33 3.24
N GLY A 20 12.85 10.82 4.25
CA GLY A 20 12.95 9.42 4.67
C GLY A 20 12.56 8.44 3.55
N MET A 21 11.44 8.67 2.87
CA MET A 21 11.00 7.81 1.76
C MET A 21 11.95 7.84 0.56
N LEU A 22 12.61 8.97 0.28
CA LEU A 22 13.65 9.07 -0.74
C LEU A 22 14.90 8.27 -0.36
N GLN A 23 15.34 8.36 0.91
CA GLN A 23 16.48 7.59 1.41
C GLN A 23 16.24 6.08 1.40
N GLU A 24 15.00 5.66 1.67
CA GLU A 24 14.57 4.26 1.64
C GLU A 24 14.22 3.76 0.23
N TRP A 25 14.38 4.58 -0.81
CA TRP A 25 14.01 4.25 -2.20
C TRP A 25 12.54 3.83 -2.38
N ILE A 26 11.66 4.34 -1.53
CA ILE A 26 10.20 4.11 -1.64
C ILE A 26 9.61 5.02 -2.72
N ILE A 27 10.16 6.23 -2.87
CA ILE A 27 9.74 7.22 -3.86
C ILE A 27 10.91 7.79 -4.65
N HIS A 28 10.61 8.37 -5.81
CA HIS A 28 11.55 9.20 -6.58
C HIS A 28 10.84 10.39 -7.24
N PRO A 29 11.57 11.42 -7.69
CA PRO A 29 10.98 12.56 -8.41
C PRO A 29 10.23 12.12 -9.67
N SER A 30 9.07 12.72 -9.91
CA SER A 30 8.18 12.42 -11.03
C SER A 30 8.17 13.52 -12.09
N THR A 31 7.92 13.13 -13.34
CA THR A 31 7.52 14.02 -14.45
C THR A 31 6.17 13.62 -15.07
N SER A 32 5.45 12.72 -14.41
CA SER A 32 4.21 12.14 -14.89
C SER A 32 3.07 13.17 -14.98
N PRO A 33 2.15 13.01 -15.94
CA PRO A 33 0.93 13.81 -16.00
C PRO A 33 -0.07 13.47 -14.87
N PHE A 34 0.12 12.36 -14.14
CA PHE A 34 -0.72 12.01 -13.00
C PHE A 34 -0.41 12.89 -11.79
N SER A 35 -1.45 13.19 -10.99
CA SER A 35 -1.28 14.08 -9.84
C SER A 35 -2.31 13.77 -8.77
N SER A 36 -1.97 12.86 -7.85
CA SER A 36 -2.82 12.53 -6.71
C SER A 36 -2.41 13.36 -5.49
N PRO A 37 -3.32 14.11 -4.84
CA PRO A 37 -2.94 14.94 -3.71
C PRO A 37 -2.60 14.10 -2.49
N VAL A 38 -1.60 14.53 -1.71
CA VAL A 38 -1.31 13.94 -0.41
C VAL A 38 -2.33 14.45 0.64
N LEU A 39 -2.50 13.70 1.72
CA LEU A 39 -3.32 14.00 2.88
C LEU A 39 -2.53 13.62 4.13
N LEU A 40 -2.47 14.50 5.12
CA LEU A 40 -1.98 14.15 6.44
C LEU A 40 -3.16 13.80 7.33
N VAL A 41 -3.15 12.58 7.86
CA VAL A 41 -4.20 12.07 8.75
C VAL A 41 -3.62 11.86 10.14
N THR A 42 -4.24 12.44 11.15
CA THR A 42 -3.86 12.24 12.55
C THR A 42 -4.32 10.87 13.03
N LYS A 43 -3.39 10.04 13.48
CA LYS A 43 -3.67 8.75 14.13
C LYS A 43 -4.18 8.96 15.56
N LYS A 44 -4.69 7.88 16.17
CA LYS A 44 -5.13 7.86 17.58
C LYS A 44 -4.02 8.24 18.56
N ASP A 45 -2.78 7.87 18.24
CA ASP A 45 -1.57 8.20 19.02
C ASP A 45 -1.06 9.65 18.78
N ARG A 46 -1.82 10.48 18.06
CA ARG A 46 -1.49 11.85 17.62
C ARG A 46 -0.35 11.97 16.61
N SER A 47 0.25 10.86 16.16
CA SER A 47 1.19 10.89 15.03
C SER A 47 0.46 11.20 13.72
N LEU A 48 1.14 11.83 12.77
CA LEU A 48 0.61 12.06 11.43
C LEU A 48 0.95 10.90 10.51
N ARG A 49 0.00 10.53 9.65
CA ARG A 49 0.17 9.53 8.59
C ARG A 49 0.14 10.23 7.24
N PHE A 50 1.15 9.94 6.42
CA PHE A 50 1.20 10.32 5.02
C PHE A 50 0.26 9.41 4.21
N CYS A 51 -0.80 9.97 3.64
CA CYS A 51 -1.78 9.24 2.83
C CYS A 51 -1.88 9.88 1.45
N VAL A 52 -1.86 9.11 0.37
CA VAL A 52 -2.13 9.63 -0.98
C VAL A 52 -3.59 9.38 -1.33
N ASP A 53 -4.29 10.43 -1.76
CA ASP A 53 -5.68 10.33 -2.19
C ASP A 53 -5.75 9.82 -3.65
N TYR A 54 -5.79 8.51 -3.80
CA TYR A 54 -5.96 7.85 -5.09
C TYR A 54 -7.41 7.72 -5.52
N HIS A 55 -8.39 8.44 -4.97
CA HIS A 55 -9.80 8.25 -5.33
C HIS A 55 -10.04 8.36 -6.85
N ALA A 56 -9.45 9.36 -7.50
CA ALA A 56 -9.54 9.52 -8.95
C ALA A 56 -8.85 8.37 -9.70
N LEU A 57 -7.65 7.96 -9.26
CA LEU A 57 -6.95 6.82 -9.86
C LEU A 57 -7.77 5.52 -9.73
N LYS A 58 -8.34 5.26 -8.55
CA LYS A 58 -9.19 4.09 -8.28
C LYS A 58 -10.39 4.01 -9.23
N SER A 59 -10.97 5.14 -9.62
CA SER A 59 -12.13 5.16 -10.52
C SER A 59 -11.81 4.74 -11.96
N ILE A 60 -10.55 4.86 -12.38
CA ILE A 60 -10.10 4.50 -13.73
C ILE A 60 -9.29 3.20 -13.76
N THR A 61 -8.89 2.68 -12.60
CA THR A 61 -8.20 1.39 -12.47
C THR A 61 -9.19 0.24 -12.70
N VAL A 62 -8.80 -0.70 -13.56
CA VAL A 62 -9.52 -1.96 -13.73
C VAL A 62 -9.39 -2.78 -12.44
N LYS A 63 -10.54 -3.17 -11.90
CA LYS A 63 -10.60 -3.90 -10.63
C LYS A 63 -10.12 -5.33 -10.82
N ASP A 64 -9.19 -5.75 -9.98
CA ASP A 64 -8.78 -7.15 -9.88
C ASP A 64 -9.72 -7.89 -8.92
N HIS A 65 -10.47 -8.85 -9.47
CA HIS A 65 -11.41 -9.69 -8.74
C HIS A 65 -10.75 -10.98 -8.23
N PHE A 66 -9.46 -10.93 -7.87
CA PHE A 66 -8.77 -12.06 -7.27
C PHE A 66 -9.51 -12.55 -6.01
N PRO A 67 -9.82 -13.85 -5.91
CA PRO A 67 -10.53 -14.39 -4.76
C PRO A 67 -9.65 -14.34 -3.51
N ILE A 68 -10.00 -13.47 -2.57
CA ILE A 68 -9.44 -13.47 -1.23
C ILE A 68 -10.24 -14.49 -0.41
N ARG A 69 -9.53 -15.40 0.27
CA ARG A 69 -10.16 -16.43 1.10
C ARG A 69 -10.98 -15.80 2.21
N VAL A 70 -12.16 -16.38 2.46
CA VAL A 70 -13.02 -15.92 3.57
C VAL A 70 -12.48 -16.45 4.90
N VAL A 71 -12.79 -15.72 5.98
CA VAL A 71 -12.30 -16.03 7.33
C VAL A 71 -12.71 -17.45 7.76
N ASP A 72 -13.92 -17.89 7.44
CA ASP A 72 -14.42 -19.21 7.84
C ASP A 72 -13.60 -20.36 7.23
N GLU A 73 -13.21 -20.25 5.96
CA GLU A 73 -12.36 -21.25 5.30
C GLU A 73 -10.98 -21.35 5.96
N ILE A 74 -10.43 -20.21 6.38
CA ILE A 74 -9.14 -20.15 7.09
C ILE A 74 -9.30 -20.78 8.48
N LEU A 75 -10.38 -20.46 9.20
CA LEU A 75 -10.64 -21.02 10.51
C LEU A 75 -10.78 -22.54 10.46
N ASP A 76 -11.51 -23.09 9.50
CA ASP A 76 -11.68 -24.55 9.34
C ASP A 76 -10.35 -25.29 9.15
N GLU A 77 -9.39 -24.67 8.46
CA GLU A 77 -8.03 -25.20 8.32
C GLU A 77 -7.25 -25.12 9.63
N LEU A 78 -7.33 -23.98 10.31
CA LEU A 78 -6.64 -23.75 11.58
C LEU A 78 -7.14 -24.69 12.69
N HIS A 79 -8.44 -25.01 12.73
CA HIS A 79 -9.02 -25.94 13.71
C HIS A 79 -8.44 -27.35 13.64
N ARG A 80 -7.88 -27.75 12.49
CA ARG A 80 -7.28 -29.07 12.29
C ARG A 80 -5.82 -29.14 12.76
N ALA A 81 -5.20 -27.99 13.05
CA ALA A 81 -3.80 -27.93 13.43
C ALA A 81 -3.62 -28.09 14.95
N ALA A 82 -2.64 -28.90 15.34
CA ALA A 82 -2.27 -29.06 16.75
C ALA A 82 -1.43 -27.87 17.27
N ILE A 83 -0.70 -27.20 16.38
CA ILE A 83 0.18 -26.05 16.70
C ILE A 83 -0.04 -25.00 15.62
N LEU A 84 -0.23 -23.75 16.05
CA LEU A 84 -0.38 -22.59 15.17
C LEU A 84 0.76 -21.60 15.40
N THR A 85 1.27 -21.03 14.31
CA THR A 85 2.26 -19.93 14.35
C THR A 85 1.74 -18.79 13.49
N LYS A 86 1.64 -17.59 14.07
CA LYS A 86 1.29 -16.36 13.34
C LYS A 86 2.58 -15.62 12.97
N LEU A 87 2.77 -15.34 11.69
CA LEU A 87 3.84 -14.47 11.18
C LEU A 87 3.21 -13.16 10.72
N ASP A 88 3.71 -12.04 11.24
CA ASP A 88 3.28 -10.70 10.83
C ASP A 88 4.35 -10.06 9.93
N LEU A 89 3.94 -9.68 8.72
CA LEU A 89 4.82 -9.06 7.73
C LEU A 89 4.82 -7.54 7.91
N LYS A 90 5.86 -7.04 8.58
CA LYS A 90 6.05 -5.61 8.77
C LYS A 90 6.13 -4.88 7.43
N ALA A 91 5.24 -3.89 7.26
CA ALA A 91 5.17 -3.06 6.05
C ALA A 91 5.09 -3.89 4.75
N ALA A 92 4.31 -4.98 4.79
CA ALA A 92 4.17 -5.95 3.70
C ALA A 92 4.04 -5.32 2.29
N TYR A 93 3.20 -4.28 2.14
CA TYR A 93 3.00 -3.61 0.86
C TYR A 93 4.25 -2.89 0.32
N HIS A 94 5.08 -2.32 1.20
CA HIS A 94 6.31 -1.63 0.79
C HIS A 94 7.39 -2.61 0.29
N GLN A 95 7.23 -3.91 0.53
CA GLN A 95 8.14 -4.95 0.02
C GLN A 95 7.79 -5.37 -1.41
N VAL A 96 6.62 -4.98 -1.91
CA VAL A 96 6.17 -5.32 -3.26
C VAL A 96 6.33 -4.11 -4.17
N HIS A 97 7.10 -4.26 -5.25
CA HIS A 97 7.27 -3.20 -6.23
C HIS A 97 6.06 -3.04 -7.14
N VAL A 98 5.76 -1.79 -7.50
CA VAL A 98 4.83 -1.46 -8.58
C VAL A 98 5.49 -1.84 -9.90
N ALA A 99 4.70 -2.40 -10.84
CA ALA A 99 5.19 -2.68 -12.18
C ALA A 99 5.73 -1.40 -12.82
N SER A 100 6.90 -1.46 -13.49
CA SER A 100 7.58 -0.26 -14.02
C SER A 100 6.71 0.57 -14.95
N GLU A 101 5.82 -0.08 -15.71
CA GLU A 101 4.85 0.57 -16.59
C GLU A 101 3.74 1.33 -15.85
N ASP A 102 3.48 1.01 -14.58
CA ASP A 102 2.42 1.60 -13.76
C ASP A 102 2.94 2.58 -12.70
N VAL A 103 4.25 2.66 -12.47
CA VAL A 103 4.88 3.56 -11.48
C VAL A 103 4.40 5.00 -11.67
N HIS A 104 4.39 5.50 -12.91
CA HIS A 104 3.95 6.86 -13.24
C HIS A 104 2.51 7.17 -12.80
N LYS A 105 1.62 6.18 -12.67
CA LYS A 105 0.23 6.34 -12.22
C LYS A 105 0.15 6.63 -10.72
N THR A 106 1.15 6.21 -9.96
CA THR A 106 1.22 6.39 -8.51
C THR A 106 1.67 7.79 -8.09
N THR A 107 1.89 8.68 -9.05
CA THR A 107 2.40 10.04 -8.80
C THR A 107 1.54 10.79 -7.79
N CYS A 108 2.20 11.22 -6.73
CA CYS A 108 1.64 12.09 -5.71
C CYS A 108 2.18 13.51 -5.85
N ARG A 109 1.34 14.50 -5.55
CA ARG A 109 1.70 15.92 -5.58
C ARG A 109 1.74 16.50 -4.18
N ILE A 110 2.82 17.22 -3.91
CA ILE A 110 3.07 17.90 -2.64
C ILE A 110 3.47 19.33 -2.94
N ILE A 111 2.58 20.27 -2.64
CA ILE A 111 2.78 21.72 -2.82
C ILE A 111 3.28 22.04 -4.24
N ASP A 112 4.59 22.01 -4.47
CA ASP A 112 5.28 22.36 -5.71
C ASP A 112 6.02 21.18 -6.38
N ASP A 113 6.10 20.01 -5.73
CA ASP A 113 6.83 18.82 -6.20
C ASP A 113 5.92 17.61 -6.47
N HIS A 114 6.42 16.70 -7.32
CA HIS A 114 5.76 15.45 -7.66
C HIS A 114 6.72 14.27 -7.44
N PHE A 115 6.19 13.18 -6.86
CA PHE A 115 6.95 11.96 -6.59
C PHE A 115 6.14 10.72 -6.98
N GLU A 116 6.81 9.72 -7.54
CA GLU A 116 6.24 8.40 -7.86
C GLU A 116 6.64 7.39 -6.80
N PHE A 117 5.75 6.44 -6.51
CA PHE A 117 6.02 5.34 -5.59
C PHE A 117 6.50 4.11 -6.36
N LEU A 118 7.63 3.57 -5.90
CA LEU A 118 8.21 2.33 -6.44
C LEU A 118 7.60 1.09 -5.80
N ALA A 119 7.02 1.22 -4.61
CA ALA A 119 6.38 0.14 -3.89
C ALA A 119 4.85 0.33 -3.80
N ILE A 120 4.12 -0.78 -3.69
CA ILE A 120 2.67 -0.77 -3.57
C ILE A 120 2.27 -0.03 -2.29
N LEU A 121 1.30 0.87 -2.45
CA LEU A 121 0.67 1.55 -1.33
C LEU A 121 -0.67 0.92 -0.99
N PHE A 122 -0.97 0.86 0.31
CA PHE A 122 -2.28 0.43 0.80
C PHE A 122 -3.45 1.25 0.23
N SER A 123 -3.20 2.49 -0.19
CA SER A 123 -4.22 3.34 -0.80
C SER A 123 -4.53 2.96 -2.26
N LEU A 124 -3.84 2.03 -2.91
CA LEU A 124 -4.18 1.57 -4.28
C LEU A 124 -5.32 0.55 -4.26
N PHE A 125 -6.11 0.48 -5.34
CA PHE A 125 -7.30 -0.39 -5.39
C PHE A 125 -6.94 -1.89 -5.31
N ASN A 126 -5.98 -2.33 -6.13
CA ASN A 126 -5.62 -3.74 -6.27
C ASN A 126 -4.53 -4.20 -5.29
N ALA A 127 -4.12 -3.36 -4.32
CA ALA A 127 -2.98 -3.66 -3.45
C ALA A 127 -3.11 -5.01 -2.72
N SER A 128 -4.27 -5.28 -2.13
CA SER A 128 -4.53 -6.55 -1.43
C SER A 128 -4.59 -7.74 -2.39
N SER A 129 -5.24 -7.60 -3.55
CA SER A 129 -5.28 -8.66 -4.57
C SER A 129 -3.88 -9.03 -5.06
N THR A 130 -3.05 -8.03 -5.39
CA THR A 130 -1.66 -8.24 -5.81
C THR A 130 -0.85 -8.93 -4.73
N PHE A 131 -1.00 -8.50 -3.47
CA PHE A 131 -0.29 -9.13 -2.36
C PHE A 131 -0.73 -10.59 -2.17
N GLN A 132 -2.03 -10.89 -2.27
CA GLN A 132 -2.55 -12.24 -2.17
C GLN A 132 -1.99 -13.14 -3.28
N VAL A 133 -1.95 -12.66 -4.53
CA VAL A 133 -1.36 -13.39 -5.66
C VAL A 133 0.10 -13.75 -5.39
N ILE A 134 0.89 -12.77 -4.91
CA ILE A 134 2.30 -12.99 -4.61
C ILE A 134 2.48 -14.05 -3.51
N MET A 135 1.72 -13.93 -2.41
CA MET A 135 1.78 -14.89 -1.32
C MET A 135 1.33 -16.28 -1.78
N ASN A 136 0.27 -16.35 -2.59
CA ASN A 136 -0.22 -17.61 -3.13
C ASN A 136 0.82 -18.27 -4.04
N ASN A 137 1.51 -17.50 -4.88
CA ASN A 137 2.55 -18.04 -5.76
C ASN A 137 3.76 -18.55 -4.95
N ASN A 138 4.19 -17.78 -3.94
CA ASN A 138 5.35 -18.15 -3.11
C ASN A 138 5.07 -19.37 -2.22
N PHE A 139 3.86 -19.47 -1.67
CA PHE A 139 3.47 -20.56 -0.76
C PHE A 139 2.62 -21.64 -1.44
N CYS A 140 2.46 -21.62 -2.76
CA CYS A 140 1.61 -22.52 -3.53
C CYS A 140 1.65 -23.99 -3.08
N PRO A 141 2.83 -24.64 -2.85
CA PRO A 141 2.86 -26.04 -2.43
C PRO A 141 2.40 -26.29 -0.98
N LEU A 142 2.29 -25.23 -0.17
CA LEU A 142 1.97 -25.30 1.26
C LEU A 142 0.56 -24.75 1.58
N LEU A 143 -0.05 -24.00 0.66
CA LEU A 143 -1.36 -23.39 0.84
C LEU A 143 -2.45 -24.44 1.10
N GLY A 144 -3.33 -24.13 2.05
CA GLY A 144 -4.47 -24.98 2.41
C GLY A 144 -4.12 -26.28 3.14
N ARG A 145 -2.82 -26.51 3.39
CA ARG A 145 -2.32 -27.69 4.12
C ARG A 145 -1.52 -27.30 5.36
N TYR A 146 -0.62 -26.33 5.23
CA TYR A 146 0.27 -25.89 6.31
C TYR A 146 0.30 -24.37 6.46
N VAL A 147 0.08 -23.62 5.38
CA VAL A 147 0.13 -22.17 5.36
C VAL A 147 -1.23 -21.63 4.93
N SER A 148 -1.70 -20.63 5.66
CA SER A 148 -2.88 -19.83 5.30
C SER A 148 -2.51 -18.35 5.39
N VAL A 149 -2.90 -17.58 4.38
CA VAL A 149 -2.58 -16.15 4.24
C VAL A 149 -3.82 -15.37 4.59
N VAL A 150 -3.68 -14.41 5.51
CA VAL A 150 -4.79 -13.61 6.04
C VAL A 150 -4.41 -12.14 6.01
N PHE A 151 -5.36 -11.28 5.65
CA PHE A 151 -5.24 -9.84 5.84
C PHE A 151 -5.87 -9.46 7.18
N ASP A 152 -5.14 -8.72 8.01
CA ASP A 152 -5.73 -8.08 9.17
C ASP A 152 -6.66 -6.95 8.66
N ILE A 153 -7.99 -7.11 8.86
CA ILE A 153 -9.04 -6.13 8.53
C ILE A 153 -9.25 -5.20 9.73
#